data_AF-A0A250ICI5-F1
#
_entry.id   AF-A0A250ICI5-F1
#
_cell.length_a   1.000
_cell.length_b   1.000
_cell.length_c   1.000
_cell.angle_alpha   90.00
_cell.angle_beta   90.00
_cell.angle_gamma   90.00
#
_symmetry.space_group_name_H-M   'P 1'
#
loop_
_entity.id
_entity.type
_entity.pdbx_description
1 polymer ?
#
loop_
_entity_poly.entity_id
_entity_poly.type
_entity_poly.pdbx_seq_one_letter_code
_entity_poly.pdbx_strand_id
1 'polypeptide(L)'
;MRGHVRPVSGRALRRILRPLLAEAIAPEGARSSMRMMKDVKKSGPLGQALWVLGTVMLGWVVTGCGPECVDRYDCANKLGSPEEGRRYVCESNQCVVRDIDAPPAPEADAGTSPDAGADAGTPPDETDAGTPPDETDAGTDAGTELTCADLPHDPKLGTLRLRAGFTSAESAPFPTGISAITPLVGSATPVLYGLLGEDKSIFALGTWPNIAASTTPLYPVVAPADQGVTTYLSNYLTSDGTRLLAGYTKGDVSGNLALYDLSSPGDSSYVSSTGNYSVVGVKDTFLVNSLSLEAQGGSTAAIYALKTRSAPFQSSTLATFPAAAQFSGYNALASNGVAVFGYAASTPTDDNPYATTNYLHAVSPATYTSALSAGTSVDLNSADTPEFFKSLDVIYASGFGAGVAIQRGGLDESYNPRTESIVRVPLSPTGSEGKAVNVGDIEPVLDVVDACTRVLLTAPLEEDLLVGVQDKNGRRLVRLQLRTP
;
A
#
# COMPACT_ATOMS: atom_id res chain seq x y z
N MET A 1 4.62 43.75 10.44
CA MET A 1 4.19 43.49 9.05
C MET A 1 3.74 42.04 8.97
N ARG A 2 2.42 41.81 8.84
CA ARG A 2 1.83 40.46 8.76
C ARG A 2 1.73 40.06 7.28
N GLY A 3 2.42 38.99 6.89
CA GLY A 3 2.27 38.36 5.57
C GLY A 3 1.33 37.15 5.67
N HIS A 4 0.22 37.19 4.94
CA HIS A 4 -0.71 36.07 4.80
C HIS A 4 -0.15 34.99 3.88
N VAL A 5 -0.09 33.75 4.37
CA VAL A 5 0.11 32.55 3.55
C VAL A 5 -1.26 32.07 3.09
N ARG A 6 -1.46 31.92 1.77
CA ARG A 6 -2.68 31.34 1.19
C ARG A 6 -2.58 29.81 1.17
N PRO A 7 -3.65 29.07 1.52
CA PRO A 7 -3.70 27.63 1.34
C PRO A 7 -3.92 27.30 -0.15
N VAL A 8 -3.17 26.31 -0.64
CA VAL A 8 -3.29 25.78 -2.01
C VAL A 8 -4.52 24.86 -2.08
N SER A 9 -5.37 25.12 -3.07
CA SER A 9 -6.66 24.47 -3.31
C SER A 9 -6.53 23.03 -3.83
N GLY A 10 -7.28 22.10 -3.23
CA GLY A 10 -7.43 20.68 -3.62
C GLY A 10 -8.06 20.40 -5.00
N ARG A 11 -8.03 21.36 -5.93
CA ARG A 11 -8.51 21.16 -7.32
C ARG A 11 -7.50 20.46 -8.23
N ALA A 12 -6.21 20.43 -7.86
CA ALA A 12 -5.18 19.77 -8.66
C ALA A 12 -5.25 18.22 -8.59
N LEU A 13 -5.69 17.66 -7.46
CA LEU A 13 -5.87 16.21 -7.27
C LEU A 13 -7.02 15.63 -8.13
N ARG A 14 -8.06 16.44 -8.41
CA ARG A 14 -9.27 16.02 -9.13
C ARG A 14 -9.06 15.70 -10.62
N ARG A 15 -7.93 16.09 -11.23
CA ARG A 15 -7.61 15.73 -12.63
C ARG A 15 -6.86 14.40 -12.77
N ILE A 16 -6.43 13.79 -11.66
CA ILE A 16 -5.48 12.68 -11.63
C ILE A 16 -6.15 11.30 -11.78
N LEU A 17 -7.40 11.12 -11.32
CA LEU A 17 -8.06 9.81 -11.33
C LEU A 17 -8.97 9.52 -12.53
N ARG A 18 -9.41 10.53 -13.29
CA ARG A 18 -10.34 10.31 -14.41
C ARG A 18 -9.74 9.68 -15.68
N PRO A 19 -8.49 9.93 -16.09
CA PRO A 19 -7.95 9.29 -17.30
C PRO A 19 -7.56 7.83 -17.08
N LEU A 20 -7.09 7.46 -15.87
CA LEU A 20 -6.65 6.09 -15.53
C LEU A 20 -7.78 5.04 -15.61
N LEU A 21 -9.04 5.49 -15.57
CA LEU A 21 -10.23 4.62 -15.60
C LEU A 21 -10.93 4.58 -16.96
N ALA A 22 -10.60 5.49 -17.87
CA ALA A 22 -11.35 5.66 -19.12
C ALA A 22 -10.71 4.99 -20.35
N GLU A 23 -9.43 4.65 -20.33
CA GLU A 23 -8.72 4.11 -21.50
C GLU A 23 -8.55 2.58 -21.53
N ALA A 24 -9.18 1.85 -20.60
CA ALA A 24 -9.16 0.38 -20.58
C ALA A 24 -10.32 -0.29 -21.35
N ILE A 25 -11.13 0.45 -22.10
CA ILE A 25 -12.28 -0.11 -22.83
C ILE A 25 -12.13 0.12 -24.34
N ALA A 26 -11.49 -0.82 -25.00
CA ALA A 26 -11.81 -1.17 -26.39
C ALA A 26 -11.65 -2.69 -26.57
N PRO A 27 -12.75 -3.48 -26.60
CA PRO A 27 -12.67 -4.88 -26.95
C PRO A 27 -12.70 -5.04 -28.48
N GLU A 28 -11.57 -5.33 -29.10
CA GLU A 28 -11.56 -5.79 -30.51
C GLU A 28 -11.58 -7.30 -30.58
N GLY A 29 -12.77 -7.83 -30.87
CA GLY A 29 -12.97 -9.18 -31.36
C GLY A 29 -13.99 -9.17 -32.50
N ALA A 30 -13.49 -9.18 -33.75
CA ALA A 30 -14.00 -9.94 -34.90
C ALA A 30 -13.68 -9.25 -36.24
N ARG A 31 -12.76 -9.83 -37.03
CA ARG A 31 -13.12 -10.36 -38.36
C ARG A 31 -12.00 -11.17 -39.01
N SER A 32 -12.49 -12.22 -39.68
CA SER A 32 -11.80 -13.29 -40.37
C SER A 32 -11.20 -12.85 -41.72
N SER A 33 -10.06 -13.47 -42.05
CA SER A 33 -9.62 -13.94 -43.38
C SER A 33 -10.00 -13.13 -44.63
N MET A 34 -8.99 -12.55 -45.29
CA MET A 34 -8.88 -12.66 -46.75
C MET A 34 -7.44 -12.52 -47.27
N ARG A 35 -7.22 -13.31 -48.33
CA ARG A 35 -6.04 -13.56 -49.16
C ARG A 35 -5.38 -12.32 -49.79
N MET A 36 -4.05 -12.43 -49.90
CA MET A 36 -3.17 -12.22 -51.07
C MET A 36 -3.26 -10.92 -51.93
N MET A 37 -2.04 -10.46 -52.24
CA MET A 37 -1.54 -9.80 -53.46
C MET A 37 -1.38 -8.26 -53.49
N LYS A 38 -0.09 -7.91 -53.58
CA LYS A 38 0.59 -7.06 -54.57
C LYS A 38 0.77 -5.57 -54.29
N ASP A 39 2.03 -5.19 -54.53
CA ASP A 39 2.61 -3.89 -54.80
C ASP A 39 1.64 -2.86 -55.40
N VAL A 40 1.82 -1.58 -55.01
CA VAL A 40 2.13 -0.47 -55.93
C VAL A 40 2.35 0.85 -55.15
N LYS A 41 3.62 1.29 -55.16
CA LYS A 41 4.13 2.61 -55.56
C LYS A 41 3.23 3.87 -55.44
N LYS A 42 3.83 4.85 -54.75
CA LYS A 42 3.97 6.29 -55.08
C LYS A 42 2.76 7.25 -54.95
N SER A 43 3.11 8.35 -54.27
CA SER A 43 2.93 9.77 -54.61
C SER A 43 1.92 10.58 -53.79
N GLY A 44 2.48 11.52 -53.00
CA GLY A 44 2.33 12.93 -53.33
C GLY A 44 1.15 13.68 -52.68
N PRO A 45 1.41 14.74 -51.90
CA PRO A 45 0.41 15.53 -51.18
C PRO A 45 -0.14 16.69 -52.02
N LEU A 46 -1.27 17.31 -51.66
CA LEU A 46 -1.54 18.76 -51.76
C LEU A 46 -3.01 19.14 -51.46
N GLY A 47 -3.17 20.31 -50.82
CA GLY A 47 -4.35 21.19 -50.96
C GLY A 47 -5.38 21.07 -49.83
N GLN A 48 -5.33 21.90 -48.79
CA GLN A 48 -5.81 23.29 -48.69
C GLN A 48 -7.35 23.48 -48.63
N ALA A 49 -7.74 24.39 -47.71
CA ALA A 49 -8.92 25.27 -47.74
C ALA A 49 -10.27 24.67 -47.33
N LEU A 50 -11.20 25.37 -46.68
CA LEU A 50 -11.27 26.59 -45.83
C LEU A 50 -12.74 26.60 -45.32
N TRP A 51 -12.97 27.00 -44.07
CA TRP A 51 -14.20 27.59 -43.46
C TRP A 51 -15.62 27.25 -43.96
N VAL A 52 -16.53 26.91 -43.03
CA VAL A 52 -17.84 27.60 -42.85
C VAL A 52 -18.31 27.49 -41.38
N LEU A 53 -18.53 28.63 -40.74
CA LEU A 53 -19.34 28.83 -39.53
C LEU A 53 -20.83 28.78 -39.91
N GLY A 54 -21.63 28.02 -39.17
CA GLY A 54 -23.09 27.96 -39.38
C GLY A 54 -23.82 27.41 -38.15
N THR A 55 -24.09 28.29 -37.18
CA THR A 55 -24.99 28.05 -36.05
C THR A 55 -26.44 27.87 -36.50
N VAL A 56 -27.04 26.73 -36.14
CA VAL A 56 -28.50 26.58 -35.95
C VAL A 56 -28.74 25.87 -34.62
N MET A 57 -29.25 26.64 -33.66
CA MET A 57 -29.91 26.15 -32.45
C MET A 57 -31.37 25.88 -32.79
N LEU A 58 -31.87 24.66 -32.55
CA LEU A 58 -33.05 24.40 -31.72
C LEU A 58 -33.32 22.90 -31.55
N GLY A 59 -33.35 22.46 -30.29
CA GLY A 59 -34.50 21.70 -29.80
C GLY A 59 -34.44 20.18 -29.82
N TRP A 60 -33.54 19.59 -29.02
CA TRP A 60 -33.88 18.39 -28.22
C TRP A 60 -33.36 18.62 -26.79
N VAL A 61 -34.19 19.26 -25.96
CA VAL A 61 -34.05 19.21 -24.51
C VAL A 61 -34.63 17.86 -24.08
N VAL A 62 -33.79 16.83 -24.07
CA VAL A 62 -34.00 15.68 -23.20
C VAL A 62 -33.23 16.00 -21.94
N THR A 63 -33.94 16.27 -20.85
CA THR A 63 -33.38 16.31 -19.49
C THR A 63 -32.89 14.91 -19.15
N GLY A 64 -31.70 14.56 -19.63
CA GLY A 64 -30.94 13.43 -19.13
C GLY A 64 -30.38 13.81 -17.76
N CYS A 65 -31.17 13.63 -16.71
CA CYS A 65 -30.65 13.56 -15.36
C CYS A 65 -29.64 12.38 -15.34
N GLY A 66 -28.36 12.69 -15.37
CA GLY A 66 -27.33 11.72 -15.00
C GLY A 66 -27.56 11.30 -13.53
N PRO A 67 -27.13 10.10 -13.14
CA PRO A 67 -27.28 9.63 -11.77
C PRO A 67 -26.67 10.65 -10.79
N GLU A 68 -27.40 11.00 -9.73
CA GLU A 68 -26.93 11.98 -8.74
C GLU A 68 -25.77 11.44 -7.91
N CYS A 69 -25.66 10.12 -7.79
CA CYS A 69 -24.57 9.41 -7.15
C CYS A 69 -24.44 8.00 -7.70
N VAL A 70 -23.24 7.42 -7.60
CA VAL A 70 -23.00 5.99 -7.80
C VAL A 70 -22.79 5.28 -6.46
N ASP A 71 -22.24 5.99 -5.47
CA ASP A 71 -21.99 5.49 -4.13
C ASP A 71 -22.11 6.60 -3.06
N ARG A 72 -21.92 6.24 -1.79
CA ARG A 72 -21.95 7.20 -0.66
C ARG A 72 -20.87 8.27 -0.74
N TYR A 73 -19.74 8.00 -1.40
CA TYR A 73 -18.62 8.92 -1.50
C TYR A 73 -18.92 10.01 -2.53
N ASP A 74 -19.60 9.68 -3.62
CA ASP A 74 -20.15 10.67 -4.56
C ASP A 74 -21.07 11.67 -3.85
N CYS A 75 -21.87 11.19 -2.89
CA CYS A 75 -22.72 12.02 -2.07
C CYS A 75 -21.93 12.92 -1.12
N ALA A 76 -20.98 12.37 -0.36
CA ALA A 76 -20.13 13.16 0.53
C ALA A 76 -19.30 14.21 -0.23
N ASN A 77 -18.85 13.89 -1.44
CA ASN A 77 -18.10 14.80 -2.31
C ASN A 77 -18.93 15.98 -2.85
N LYS A 78 -20.26 15.81 -2.95
CA LYS A 78 -21.20 16.85 -3.43
C LYS A 78 -21.80 17.66 -2.29
N LEU A 79 -22.19 16.99 -1.21
CA LEU A 79 -22.97 17.57 -0.12
C LEU A 79 -22.10 17.93 1.11
N GLY A 80 -20.85 17.48 1.16
CA GLY A 80 -19.96 17.66 2.31
C GLY A 80 -20.05 16.50 3.30
N SER A 81 -19.54 16.69 4.51
CA SER A 81 -19.66 15.71 5.58
C SER A 81 -21.11 15.66 6.09
N PRO A 82 -21.69 14.48 6.32
CA PRO A 82 -22.99 14.38 6.97
C PRO A 82 -22.90 14.87 8.42
N GLU A 83 -24.03 15.24 8.99
CA GLU A 83 -24.13 15.57 10.42
C GLU A 83 -23.76 14.36 11.29
N GLU A 84 -23.34 14.63 12.52
CA GLU A 84 -22.93 13.59 13.48
C GLU A 84 -24.04 12.55 13.71
N GLY A 85 -23.68 11.27 13.71
CA GLY A 85 -24.64 10.15 13.77
C GLY A 85 -25.37 9.84 12.45
N ARG A 86 -25.08 10.56 11.36
CA ARG A 86 -25.66 10.34 10.03
C ARG A 86 -24.62 9.86 9.01
N ARG A 87 -25.09 9.18 7.96
CA ARG A 87 -24.30 8.81 6.77
C ARG A 87 -25.07 9.10 5.49
N TYR A 88 -24.37 9.45 4.42
CA TYR A 88 -24.96 9.45 3.08
C TYR A 88 -25.02 8.03 2.54
N VAL A 89 -26.12 7.69 1.88
CA VAL A 89 -26.30 6.45 1.12
C VAL A 89 -26.77 6.85 -0.27
N CYS A 90 -26.22 6.21 -1.31
CA CYS A 90 -26.74 6.37 -2.65
C CYS A 90 -27.87 5.36 -2.86
N GLU A 91 -29.12 5.83 -2.84
CA GLU A 91 -30.30 5.01 -3.08
C GLU A 91 -30.97 5.46 -4.38
N SER A 92 -31.18 4.54 -5.32
CA SER A 92 -31.81 4.83 -6.62
C SER A 92 -31.17 6.01 -7.37
N ASN A 93 -29.85 6.13 -7.30
CA ASN A 93 -29.07 7.24 -7.85
C ASN A 93 -29.40 8.61 -7.22
N GLN A 94 -29.84 8.65 -5.96
CA GLN A 94 -30.05 9.87 -5.16
C GLN A 94 -29.33 9.79 -3.81
N CYS A 95 -28.80 10.92 -3.36
CA CYS A 95 -28.12 11.01 -2.09
C CYS A 95 -29.12 11.18 -0.95
N VAL A 96 -29.33 10.12 -0.16
CA VAL A 96 -30.20 10.14 1.01
C VAL A 96 -29.36 10.09 2.29
N VAL A 97 -29.84 10.77 3.34
CA VAL A 97 -29.22 10.77 4.66
C VAL A 97 -29.88 9.68 5.51
N ARG A 98 -29.08 8.80 6.11
CA ARG A 98 -29.52 7.74 7.02
C ARG A 98 -28.85 7.90 8.37
N ASP A 99 -29.54 7.53 9.45
CA ASP A 99 -28.90 7.32 10.76
C ASP A 99 -27.92 6.16 10.67
N ILE A 100 -26.78 6.27 11.36
CA ILE A 100 -25.77 5.21 11.43
C ILE A 100 -26.30 3.99 12.18
N ASP A 101 -27.19 4.20 13.15
CA ASP A 101 -27.77 3.15 14.01
C ASP A 101 -29.17 2.68 13.59
N ALA A 102 -29.69 3.14 12.45
CA ALA A 102 -30.99 2.66 11.96
C ALA A 102 -30.86 1.22 11.42
N PRO A 103 -31.76 0.29 11.83
CA PRO A 103 -31.80 -1.04 11.26
C PRO A 103 -32.03 -0.98 9.73
N PRO A 104 -31.49 -1.94 8.95
CA PRO A 104 -31.64 -1.94 7.50
C PRO A 104 -33.13 -1.93 7.11
N ALA A 105 -33.47 -1.12 6.10
CA ALA A 105 -34.84 -1.09 5.58
C ALA A 105 -35.24 -2.49 5.10
N PRO A 106 -36.49 -2.94 5.34
CA PRO A 106 -36.94 -4.24 4.88
C PRO A 106 -36.84 -4.30 3.35
N GLU A 107 -36.18 -5.34 2.85
CA GLU A 107 -36.16 -5.68 1.43
C GLU A 107 -37.60 -5.90 0.95
N ALA A 108 -37.93 -5.40 -0.24
CA ALA A 108 -39.20 -5.66 -0.89
C ALA A 108 -39.25 -7.13 -1.32
N ASP A 109 -39.80 -7.98 -0.46
CA ASP A 109 -39.99 -9.40 -0.74
C ASP A 109 -41.02 -9.58 -1.86
N ALA A 110 -40.55 -10.16 -2.97
CA ALA A 110 -41.35 -10.58 -4.10
C ALA A 110 -41.67 -12.07 -3.94
N GLY A 111 -42.79 -12.41 -3.30
CA GLY A 111 -43.27 -13.79 -3.27
C GLY A 111 -44.41 -14.08 -2.31
N THR A 112 -45.65 -13.90 -2.76
CA THR A 112 -46.85 -14.44 -2.10
C THR A 112 -46.93 -15.97 -2.22
N SER A 113 -47.19 -16.66 -1.10
CA SER A 113 -48.21 -17.72 -1.01
C SER A 113 -48.61 -17.99 0.46
N PRO A 114 -49.91 -18.08 0.79
CA PRO A 114 -50.40 -18.38 2.14
C PRO A 114 -50.72 -19.86 2.36
N ASP A 115 -51.04 -20.16 3.63
CA ASP A 115 -51.75 -21.32 4.20
C ASP A 115 -50.91 -22.39 4.93
N ALA A 116 -51.06 -22.43 6.25
CA ALA A 116 -51.85 -23.44 6.97
C ALA A 116 -51.34 -23.68 8.41
N GLY A 117 -52.23 -23.62 9.41
CA GLY A 117 -52.08 -24.36 10.67
C GLY A 117 -52.26 -23.56 11.96
N ALA A 118 -53.50 -23.51 12.45
CA ALA A 118 -53.86 -23.20 13.84
C ALA A 118 -53.95 -24.50 14.67
N ASP A 119 -53.55 -24.46 15.96
CA ASP A 119 -54.24 -24.96 17.19
C ASP A 119 -53.19 -25.15 18.30
N ALA A 120 -53.30 -24.52 19.48
CA ALA A 120 -54.18 -24.77 20.64
C ALA A 120 -53.38 -25.40 21.82
N GLY A 121 -53.43 -24.75 22.99
CA GLY A 121 -52.81 -25.25 24.23
C GLY A 121 -52.76 -24.20 25.35
N THR A 122 -53.89 -24.03 26.05
CA THR A 122 -54.19 -23.16 27.20
C THR A 122 -53.53 -23.68 28.52
N PRO A 123 -53.32 -22.83 29.57
CA PRO A 123 -52.40 -23.04 30.71
C PRO A 123 -53.10 -23.66 31.94
N PRO A 124 -52.47 -23.73 33.14
CA PRO A 124 -52.55 -22.58 34.07
C PRO A 124 -51.39 -22.40 35.10
N ASP A 125 -51.42 -21.21 35.73
CA ASP A 125 -51.03 -20.82 37.09
C ASP A 125 -49.60 -21.04 37.62
N GLU A 126 -48.93 -19.95 38.02
CA GLU A 126 -48.79 -19.62 39.45
C GLU A 126 -48.15 -18.22 39.71
N THR A 127 -48.91 -17.41 40.45
CA THR A 127 -48.55 -16.40 41.47
C THR A 127 -47.74 -15.11 41.20
N ASP A 128 -48.44 -14.04 41.58
CA ASP A 128 -48.14 -12.63 41.81
C ASP A 128 -47.21 -12.36 43.02
N ALA A 129 -46.31 -11.36 42.90
CA ALA A 129 -46.10 -10.28 43.88
C ALA A 129 -44.78 -9.52 43.62
N GLY A 130 -44.86 -8.25 43.19
CA GLY A 130 -43.76 -7.28 43.37
C GLY A 130 -43.62 -6.17 42.33
N THR A 131 -44.54 -5.20 42.30
CA THR A 131 -44.39 -3.89 41.62
C THR A 131 -43.42 -3.00 42.43
N PRO A 132 -42.58 -2.15 41.78
CA PRO A 132 -41.33 -1.62 42.34
C PRO A 132 -41.55 -0.30 43.11
N PRO A 133 -40.58 0.16 43.92
CA PRO A 133 -40.49 1.56 44.26
C PRO A 133 -39.76 2.33 43.15
N ASP A 134 -40.40 3.42 42.73
CA ASP A 134 -39.81 4.53 41.98
C ASP A 134 -38.49 4.97 42.62
N GLU A 135 -37.38 4.80 41.91
CA GLU A 135 -36.21 5.66 42.08
C GLU A 135 -35.86 6.29 40.73
N THR A 136 -36.34 7.53 40.61
CA THR A 136 -35.68 8.66 39.96
C THR A 136 -34.56 8.33 38.98
N ASP A 137 -34.91 8.45 37.71
CA ASP A 137 -34.04 8.98 36.66
C ASP A 137 -33.41 10.31 37.14
N ALA A 138 -32.20 10.20 37.66
CA ALA A 138 -31.24 11.28 37.70
C ALA A 138 -30.15 10.94 36.70
N GLY A 139 -30.48 11.12 35.41
CA GLY A 139 -29.50 11.34 34.38
C GLY A 139 -28.38 12.26 34.86
N THR A 140 -27.19 11.69 34.94
CA THR A 140 -25.98 12.38 34.55
C THR A 140 -25.18 11.36 33.76
N ASP A 141 -25.55 11.22 32.49
CA ASP A 141 -24.59 10.84 31.47
C ASP A 141 -23.51 11.93 31.47
N ALA A 142 -22.58 11.82 32.42
CA ALA A 142 -21.28 12.44 32.31
C ALA A 142 -20.50 11.63 31.28
N GLY A 143 -20.97 11.68 30.04
CA GLY A 143 -20.25 11.31 28.85
C GLY A 143 -19.10 12.29 28.71
N THR A 144 -18.10 12.16 29.59
CA THR A 144 -16.74 12.48 29.22
C THR A 144 -16.41 11.50 28.11
N GLU A 145 -16.74 11.89 26.87
CA GLU A 145 -16.18 11.26 25.69
C GLU A 145 -14.67 11.21 25.93
N LEU A 146 -14.15 10.00 26.14
CA LEU A 146 -12.73 9.78 26.35
C LEU A 146 -12.01 10.27 25.11
N THR A 147 -11.38 11.43 25.21
CA THR A 147 -10.60 11.97 24.10
C THR A 147 -9.26 11.23 24.03
N CYS A 148 -8.56 11.36 22.90
CA CYS A 148 -7.17 10.88 22.81
C CYS A 148 -6.25 11.47 23.90
N ALA A 149 -6.61 12.63 24.49
CA ALA A 149 -5.88 13.20 25.60
C ALA A 149 -6.02 12.36 26.89
N ASP A 150 -7.16 11.71 27.08
CA ASP A 150 -7.55 11.04 28.32
C ASP A 150 -7.24 9.53 28.32
N LEU A 151 -7.10 8.92 27.13
CA LEU A 151 -6.77 7.49 27.03
C LEU A 151 -5.40 7.15 27.64
N PRO A 152 -5.26 5.99 28.31
CA PRO A 152 -3.96 5.47 28.72
C PRO A 152 -3.01 5.37 27.53
N HIS A 153 -1.78 5.87 27.69
CA HIS A 153 -0.75 5.85 26.66
C HIS A 153 0.51 5.17 27.17
N ASP A 154 1.02 4.21 26.41
CA ASP A 154 2.39 3.74 26.54
C ASP A 154 3.37 4.82 26.01
N PRO A 155 4.45 5.14 26.72
CA PRO A 155 5.40 6.18 26.29
C PRO A 155 6.08 5.87 24.95
N LYS A 156 6.16 4.59 24.55
CA LYS A 156 6.74 4.15 23.28
C LYS A 156 5.66 3.88 22.24
N LEU A 157 4.58 3.19 22.58
CA LEU A 157 3.58 2.72 21.62
C LEU A 157 2.28 3.51 21.59
N GLY A 158 2.11 4.49 22.48
CA GLY A 158 0.88 5.27 22.55
C GLY A 158 -0.27 4.37 22.97
N THR A 159 -1.36 4.42 22.22
CA THR A 159 -2.55 3.56 22.41
C THR A 159 -2.45 2.21 21.70
N LEU A 160 -1.39 1.95 20.91
CA LEU A 160 -1.24 0.69 20.18
C LEU A 160 -1.11 -0.49 21.14
N ARG A 161 -1.81 -1.59 20.82
CA ARG A 161 -1.80 -2.80 21.65
C ARG A 161 -0.77 -3.80 21.15
N LEU A 162 0.36 -3.90 21.85
CA LEU A 162 1.36 -4.94 21.61
C LEU A 162 0.83 -6.31 22.07
N ARG A 163 1.03 -7.33 21.23
CA ARG A 163 0.55 -8.69 21.50
C ARG A 163 1.56 -9.51 22.32
N ALA A 164 1.07 -10.61 22.89
CA ALA A 164 1.93 -11.58 23.56
C ALA A 164 2.98 -12.15 22.60
N GLY A 165 4.16 -12.50 23.12
CA GLY A 165 5.29 -12.93 22.30
C GLY A 165 6.21 -11.79 21.84
N PHE A 166 5.85 -10.53 22.10
CA PHE A 166 6.66 -9.38 21.70
C PHE A 166 6.94 -8.40 22.85
N THR A 167 8.01 -7.63 22.74
CA THR A 167 8.39 -6.55 23.68
C THR A 167 8.74 -5.28 22.92
N SER A 168 8.45 -4.12 23.53
CA SER A 168 8.97 -2.83 23.08
C SER A 168 10.26 -2.51 23.85
N ALA A 169 11.39 -2.60 23.15
CA ALA A 169 12.73 -2.33 23.69
C ALA A 169 12.98 -0.82 23.78
N GLU A 170 13.96 -0.26 23.08
CA GLU A 170 14.15 1.19 23.03
C GLU A 170 13.19 1.93 22.08
N SER A 171 13.07 3.24 22.29
CA SER A 171 12.43 4.17 21.35
C SER A 171 13.29 5.41 21.17
N ALA A 172 13.23 6.02 19.98
CA ALA A 172 13.97 7.22 19.64
C ALA A 172 13.07 8.27 18.96
N PRO A 173 13.32 9.58 19.13
CA PRO A 173 12.64 10.61 18.35
C PRO A 173 12.76 10.34 16.86
N PHE A 174 11.66 10.45 16.12
CA PHE A 174 11.66 10.18 14.68
C PHE A 174 11.58 11.50 13.89
N PRO A 175 12.61 11.84 13.10
CA PRO A 175 12.64 13.11 12.38
C PRO A 175 11.41 13.32 11.47
N THR A 176 10.90 14.54 11.46
CA THR A 176 9.78 14.93 10.60
C THR A 176 10.15 14.79 9.13
N GLY A 177 9.17 14.41 8.30
CA GLY A 177 9.32 14.31 6.85
C GLY A 177 9.98 13.02 6.34
N ILE A 178 10.65 12.24 7.21
CA ILE A 178 11.19 10.93 6.81
C ILE A 178 10.03 9.98 6.51
N SER A 179 10.04 9.39 5.31
CA SER A 179 8.99 8.50 4.79
C SER A 179 9.40 7.03 4.76
N ALA A 180 10.69 6.74 4.58
CA ALA A 180 11.25 5.39 4.62
C ALA A 180 12.61 5.40 5.32
N ILE A 181 12.99 4.28 5.92
CA ILE A 181 14.29 4.10 6.59
C ILE A 181 14.90 2.76 6.23
N THR A 182 16.22 2.65 6.33
CA THR A 182 16.92 1.37 6.23
C THR A 182 18.16 1.35 7.13
N PRO A 183 18.47 0.23 7.79
CA PRO A 183 19.75 0.06 8.45
C PRO A 183 20.83 -0.34 7.45
N LEU A 184 22.06 0.11 7.70
CA LEU A 184 23.23 -0.54 7.15
C LEU A 184 23.57 -1.76 8.00
N VAL A 185 23.42 -2.94 7.40
CA VAL A 185 23.70 -4.22 8.04
C VAL A 185 25.20 -4.43 8.27
N GLY A 186 25.57 -5.12 9.35
CA GLY A 186 26.95 -5.58 9.61
C GLY A 186 27.75 -4.79 10.64
N SER A 187 27.12 -3.89 11.41
CA SER A 187 27.72 -3.19 12.55
C SER A 187 27.00 -3.58 13.84
N ALA A 188 27.72 -3.73 14.95
CA ALA A 188 27.12 -3.95 16.28
C ALA A 188 26.21 -2.79 16.74
N THR A 189 26.37 -1.61 16.11
CA THR A 189 25.46 -0.47 16.26
C THR A 189 24.98 -0.05 14.87
N PRO A 190 23.74 -0.38 14.50
CA PRO A 190 23.26 -0.18 13.14
C PRO A 190 23.14 1.32 12.83
N VAL A 191 23.75 1.74 11.73
CA VAL A 191 23.60 3.09 11.17
C VAL A 191 22.32 3.13 10.37
N LEU A 192 21.44 4.09 10.66
CA LEU A 192 20.20 4.29 9.94
C LEU A 192 20.34 5.39 8.89
N TYR A 193 19.70 5.15 7.75
CA TYR A 193 19.48 6.12 6.70
C TYR A 193 17.99 6.33 6.50
N GLY A 194 17.62 7.51 6.02
CA GLY A 194 16.24 7.91 5.80
C GLY A 194 16.03 8.59 4.46
N LEU A 195 14.85 8.40 3.89
CA LEU A 195 14.35 9.13 2.74
C LEU A 195 13.47 10.28 3.24
N LEU A 196 13.86 11.53 2.94
CA LEU A 196 13.07 12.71 3.27
C LEU A 196 12.11 13.03 2.11
N GLY A 197 10.81 13.02 2.39
CA GLY A 197 9.78 13.11 1.36
C GLY A 197 9.74 14.47 0.63
N GLU A 198 9.96 15.56 1.36
CA GLU A 198 9.89 16.93 0.83
C GLU A 198 11.12 17.27 -0.04
N ASP A 199 12.32 17.00 0.48
CA ASP A 199 13.59 17.24 -0.21
C ASP A 199 13.93 16.17 -1.26
N LYS A 200 13.15 15.07 -1.31
CA LYS A 200 13.33 13.94 -2.22
C LYS A 200 14.77 13.43 -2.26
N SER A 201 15.38 13.30 -1.07
CA SER A 201 16.80 13.00 -0.91
C SER A 201 17.05 12.00 0.22
N ILE A 202 18.16 11.28 0.12
CA ILE A 202 18.64 10.34 1.13
C ILE A 202 19.46 11.09 2.18
N PHE A 203 19.26 10.76 3.45
CA PHE A 203 19.95 11.36 4.59
C PHE A 203 20.51 10.28 5.51
N ALA A 204 21.67 10.57 6.12
CA ALA A 204 22.11 9.85 7.31
C ALA A 204 21.24 10.26 8.51
N LEU A 205 20.81 9.27 9.30
CA LEU A 205 20.05 9.50 10.54
C LEU A 205 20.88 9.23 11.80
N GLY A 206 22.10 8.71 11.67
CA GLY A 206 22.95 8.35 12.82
C GLY A 206 22.82 6.88 13.22
N THR A 207 23.26 6.54 14.43
CA THR A 207 23.28 5.16 14.94
C THR A 207 22.08 4.91 15.85
N TRP A 208 21.38 3.79 15.67
CA TRP A 208 20.28 3.45 16.56
C TRP A 208 20.75 3.25 18.03
N PRO A 209 20.01 3.73 19.06
CA PRO A 209 18.80 4.57 19.00
C PRO A 209 19.06 6.08 18.97
N ASN A 210 20.32 6.51 18.90
CA ASN A 210 20.70 7.93 18.85
C ASN A 210 20.59 8.47 17.42
N ILE A 211 19.35 8.72 16.99
CA ILE A 211 19.06 9.21 15.64
C ILE A 211 18.65 10.68 15.59
N ALA A 212 19.14 11.36 14.56
CA ALA A 212 18.72 12.70 14.15
C ALA A 212 19.03 12.85 12.65
N ALA A 213 18.12 13.43 11.88
CA ALA A 213 18.37 13.67 10.47
C ALA A 213 19.52 14.68 10.31
N SER A 214 20.50 14.34 9.47
CA SER A 214 21.48 15.31 8.97
C SER A 214 20.77 16.48 8.28
N THR A 215 21.34 17.68 8.36
CA THR A 215 20.88 18.83 7.57
C THR A 215 21.41 18.82 6.13
N THR A 216 22.39 17.95 5.83
CA THR A 216 23.00 17.83 4.50
C THR A 216 22.51 16.53 3.85
N PRO A 217 21.87 16.62 2.66
CA PRO A 217 21.48 15.44 1.90
C PRO A 217 22.72 14.70 1.39
N LEU A 218 22.64 13.37 1.40
CA LEU A 218 23.67 12.50 0.82
C LEU A 218 23.53 12.41 -0.70
N TYR A 219 22.29 12.20 -1.17
CA TYR A 219 22.04 11.99 -2.59
C TYR A 219 20.59 12.31 -2.96
N PRO A 220 20.35 13.07 -4.06
CA PRO A 220 18.99 13.32 -4.55
C PRO A 220 18.41 12.07 -5.21
N VAL A 221 17.16 11.75 -4.88
CA VAL A 221 16.47 10.58 -5.45
C VAL A 221 15.96 10.87 -6.86
N VAL A 222 15.56 12.12 -7.15
CA VAL A 222 15.11 12.51 -8.49
C VAL A 222 16.31 12.74 -9.39
N ALA A 223 16.36 12.03 -10.53
CA ALA A 223 17.44 12.17 -11.48
C ALA A 223 17.50 13.61 -12.06
N PRO A 224 18.69 14.12 -12.39
CA PRO A 224 18.83 15.47 -12.97
C PRO A 224 17.93 15.73 -14.18
N ALA A 225 17.72 14.72 -15.03
CA ALA A 225 16.89 14.82 -16.22
C ALA A 225 15.39 15.00 -15.94
N ASP A 226 14.91 14.62 -14.75
CA ASP A 226 13.50 14.74 -14.36
C ASP A 226 13.27 15.88 -13.35
N GLN A 227 14.25 16.75 -13.12
CA GLN A 227 14.07 17.94 -12.29
C GLN A 227 12.99 18.86 -12.89
N GLY A 228 12.05 19.31 -12.06
CA GLY A 228 10.90 20.12 -12.49
C GLY A 228 9.72 19.31 -13.05
N VAL A 229 9.86 17.99 -13.19
CA VAL A 229 8.74 17.09 -13.50
C VAL A 229 8.06 16.66 -12.20
N THR A 230 6.73 16.49 -12.23
CA THR A 230 6.01 15.90 -11.11
C THR A 230 6.42 14.44 -10.93
N THR A 231 7.14 14.17 -9.84
CA THR A 231 7.60 12.84 -9.45
C THR A 231 7.00 12.41 -8.12
N TYR A 232 6.77 11.11 -7.99
CA TYR A 232 6.24 10.44 -6.81
C TYR A 232 7.32 9.51 -6.27
N LEU A 233 7.77 9.75 -5.03
CA LEU A 233 8.75 8.88 -4.41
C LEU A 233 8.12 7.51 -4.16
N SER A 234 8.88 6.46 -4.45
CA SER A 234 8.52 5.11 -4.07
C SER A 234 8.73 4.95 -2.57
N ASN A 235 7.84 4.23 -1.90
CA ASN A 235 7.79 4.17 -0.44
C ASN A 235 8.78 3.14 0.14
N TYR A 236 10.05 3.20 -0.24
CA TYR A 236 11.12 2.37 0.31
C TYR A 236 12.47 3.09 0.28
N LEU A 237 13.33 2.62 1.17
CA LEU A 237 14.77 2.82 1.14
C LEU A 237 15.37 1.47 1.53
N THR A 238 16.36 0.98 0.80
CA THR A 238 16.98 -0.31 1.09
C THR A 238 18.50 -0.26 0.89
N SER A 239 19.20 -1.25 1.44
CA SER A 239 20.66 -1.35 1.41
C SER A 239 21.10 -2.73 0.97
N ASP A 240 22.13 -2.82 0.13
CA ASP A 240 22.84 -4.07 -0.19
C ASP A 240 24.03 -4.34 0.75
N GLY A 241 24.25 -3.48 1.74
CA GLY A 241 25.39 -3.47 2.65
C GLY A 241 26.52 -2.52 2.25
N THR A 242 26.54 -2.04 1.00
CA THR A 242 27.54 -1.10 0.47
C THR A 242 26.92 0.13 -0.18
N ARG A 243 25.65 0.02 -0.59
CA ARG A 243 24.92 1.03 -1.34
C ARG A 243 23.52 1.17 -0.80
N LEU A 244 22.96 2.37 -0.97
CA LEU A 244 21.56 2.66 -0.69
C LEU A 244 20.80 2.78 -2.01
N LEU A 245 19.55 2.30 -2.03
CA LEU A 245 18.67 2.41 -3.18
C LEU A 245 17.30 2.95 -2.77
N ALA A 246 16.88 4.01 -3.47
CA ALA A 246 15.54 4.59 -3.40
C ALA A 246 15.00 4.77 -4.83
N GLY A 247 13.69 4.91 -4.99
CA GLY A 247 13.07 5.04 -6.30
C GLY A 247 12.06 6.18 -6.38
N TYR A 248 11.71 6.54 -7.61
CA TYR A 248 10.55 7.37 -7.90
C TYR A 248 9.93 6.97 -9.23
N THR A 249 8.68 7.40 -9.42
CA THR A 249 7.94 7.31 -10.68
C THR A 249 7.39 8.68 -11.10
N LYS A 250 7.02 8.79 -12.37
CA LYS A 250 6.29 9.92 -12.98
C LYS A 250 4.83 9.52 -13.20
N GLY A 251 4.03 10.46 -13.68
CA GLY A 251 2.59 10.23 -13.95
C GLY A 251 2.32 9.14 -15.00
N ASP A 252 3.29 8.85 -15.86
CA ASP A 252 3.24 7.77 -16.87
C ASP A 252 3.88 6.46 -16.37
N VAL A 253 4.09 6.34 -15.06
CA VAL A 253 4.78 5.25 -14.34
C VAL A 253 6.25 5.03 -14.68
N SER A 254 6.83 5.76 -15.65
CA SER A 254 8.26 5.73 -15.91
C SER A 254 9.03 6.37 -14.76
N GLY A 255 10.29 5.99 -14.55
CA GLY A 255 11.03 6.44 -13.37
C GLY A 255 12.45 5.92 -13.32
N ASN A 256 13.13 6.22 -12.21
CA ASN A 256 14.49 5.77 -11.97
C ASN A 256 14.66 5.30 -10.52
N LEU A 257 15.63 4.41 -10.34
CA LEU A 257 16.22 4.04 -9.06
C LEU A 257 17.46 4.90 -8.85
N ALA A 258 17.52 5.62 -7.75
CA ALA A 258 18.70 6.33 -7.28
C ALA A 258 19.55 5.39 -6.44
N LEU A 259 20.77 5.13 -6.90
CA LEU A 259 21.71 4.22 -6.26
C LEU A 259 22.91 5.02 -5.75
N TYR A 260 23.03 5.10 -4.44
CA TYR A 260 24.06 5.86 -3.74
C TYR A 260 25.13 4.92 -3.17
N ASP A 261 26.37 5.06 -3.63
CA ASP A 261 27.50 4.30 -3.10
C ASP A 261 28.06 4.97 -1.84
N LEU A 262 28.02 4.24 -0.72
CA LEU A 262 28.42 4.79 0.58
C LEU A 262 29.93 5.04 0.67
N SER A 263 30.72 4.25 -0.06
CA SER A 263 32.18 4.29 -0.02
C SER A 263 32.77 5.23 -1.06
N SER A 264 32.13 5.30 -2.23
CA SER A 264 32.53 6.13 -3.35
C SER A 264 31.35 6.96 -3.85
N PRO A 265 30.93 8.04 -3.15
CA PRO A 265 29.76 8.84 -3.54
C PRO A 265 29.76 9.31 -5.00
N GLY A 266 30.94 9.51 -5.60
CA GLY A 266 31.08 9.86 -7.02
C GLY A 266 30.71 8.76 -8.03
N ASP A 267 30.62 7.51 -7.58
CA ASP A 267 30.20 6.35 -8.39
C ASP A 267 28.67 6.12 -8.32
N SER A 268 27.95 6.98 -7.59
CA SER A 268 26.49 6.94 -7.50
C SER A 268 25.85 7.22 -8.86
N SER A 269 24.69 6.60 -9.10
CA SER A 269 24.06 6.64 -10.43
C SER A 269 22.54 6.52 -10.35
N TYR A 270 21.90 6.58 -11.53
CA TYR A 270 20.48 6.33 -11.70
C TYR A 270 20.27 5.19 -12.68
N VAL A 271 19.33 4.30 -12.37
CA VAL A 271 18.97 3.16 -13.21
C VAL A 271 17.49 3.28 -13.59
N SER A 272 17.20 3.26 -14.90
CA SER A 272 15.81 3.35 -15.38
C SER A 272 14.99 2.17 -14.89
N SER A 273 13.83 2.43 -14.31
CA SER A 273 12.89 1.40 -13.90
C SER A 273 11.46 1.94 -13.87
N THR A 274 10.57 1.33 -14.66
CA THR A 274 9.16 1.72 -14.72
C THR A 274 8.38 0.99 -13.65
N GLY A 275 7.52 1.71 -12.91
CA GLY A 275 6.70 1.14 -11.85
C GLY A 275 7.53 0.48 -10.75
N ASN A 276 8.57 1.15 -10.25
CA ASN A 276 9.46 0.58 -9.23
C ASN A 276 8.85 0.65 -7.81
N TYR A 277 7.88 -0.21 -7.48
CA TYR A 277 7.07 -0.05 -6.27
C TYR A 277 7.69 -0.60 -4.98
N SER A 278 8.48 -1.67 -5.04
CA SER A 278 9.18 -2.22 -3.87
C SER A 278 10.52 -2.85 -4.23
N VAL A 279 11.48 -2.78 -3.31
CA VAL A 279 12.84 -3.29 -3.51
C VAL A 279 13.39 -3.83 -2.20
N VAL A 280 14.15 -4.92 -2.27
CA VAL A 280 14.99 -5.39 -1.17
C VAL A 280 16.43 -5.56 -1.64
N GLY A 281 17.39 -5.16 -0.80
CA GLY A 281 18.80 -5.43 -1.02
C GLY A 281 19.20 -6.78 -0.44
N VAL A 282 19.88 -7.58 -1.26
CA VAL A 282 20.73 -8.68 -0.80
C VAL A 282 22.17 -8.33 -1.17
N LYS A 283 23.15 -9.06 -0.64
CA LYS A 283 24.56 -8.77 -0.89
C LYS A 283 24.85 -8.62 -2.40
N ASP A 284 25.31 -7.42 -2.78
CA ASP A 284 25.65 -7.00 -4.14
C ASP A 284 24.53 -7.12 -5.20
N THR A 285 23.27 -7.15 -4.78
CA THR A 285 22.13 -7.22 -5.71
C THR A 285 20.87 -6.61 -5.08
N PHE A 286 20.16 -5.79 -5.84
CA PHE A 286 18.80 -5.36 -5.47
C PHE A 286 17.76 -6.18 -6.22
N LEU A 287 16.76 -6.67 -5.49
CA LEU A 287 15.61 -7.40 -6.04
C LEU A 287 14.44 -6.42 -6.18
N VAL A 288 14.26 -5.93 -7.40
CA VAL A 288 13.37 -4.83 -7.76
C VAL A 288 12.06 -5.39 -8.28
N ASN A 289 10.97 -5.07 -7.58
CA ASN A 289 9.62 -5.31 -8.08
C ASN A 289 9.21 -4.15 -8.99
N SER A 290 9.13 -4.41 -10.29
CA SER A 290 8.82 -3.36 -11.26
C SER A 290 8.16 -3.90 -12.53
N LEU A 291 7.76 -2.99 -13.42
CA LEU A 291 7.29 -3.32 -14.78
C LEU A 291 8.45 -3.46 -15.78
N SER A 292 9.58 -2.82 -15.47
CA SER A 292 10.83 -2.94 -16.23
C SER A 292 12.03 -2.49 -15.40
N LEU A 293 13.19 -3.02 -15.74
CA LEU A 293 14.48 -2.57 -15.25
C LEU A 293 15.44 -2.45 -16.43
N GLU A 294 15.90 -1.23 -16.70
CA GLU A 294 16.67 -0.89 -17.90
C GLU A 294 15.99 -1.36 -19.19
N ALA A 295 16.64 -2.22 -19.97
CA ALA A 295 16.12 -2.78 -21.22
C ALA A 295 15.25 -4.03 -21.02
N GLN A 296 15.07 -4.50 -19.77
CA GLN A 296 14.28 -5.69 -19.45
C GLN A 296 12.82 -5.32 -19.13
N GLY A 297 11.84 -6.07 -19.64
CA GLY A 297 10.42 -5.92 -19.29
C GLY A 297 9.58 -5.09 -20.27
N GLY A 298 8.49 -4.49 -19.78
CA GLY A 298 7.71 -3.50 -20.55
C GLY A 298 6.18 -3.57 -20.44
N SER A 299 5.59 -4.64 -19.89
CA SER A 299 4.12 -4.75 -19.82
C SER A 299 3.55 -5.45 -18.58
N THR A 300 4.31 -6.29 -17.88
CA THR A 300 3.85 -7.00 -16.68
C THR A 300 4.85 -6.86 -15.55
N ALA A 301 4.36 -6.77 -14.31
CA ALA A 301 5.23 -6.74 -13.15
C ALA A 301 6.03 -8.04 -13.02
N ALA A 302 7.27 -7.92 -12.56
CA ALA A 302 8.17 -9.03 -12.28
C ALA A 302 9.18 -8.64 -11.19
N ILE A 303 9.92 -9.63 -10.69
CA ILE A 303 11.10 -9.39 -9.88
C ILE A 303 12.31 -9.36 -10.80
N TYR A 304 12.99 -8.22 -10.83
CA TYR A 304 14.25 -8.03 -11.53
C TYR A 304 15.41 -8.00 -10.54
N ALA A 305 16.55 -8.55 -10.94
CA ALA A 305 17.79 -8.42 -10.21
C ALA A 305 18.64 -7.31 -10.83
N LEU A 306 19.02 -6.32 -10.04
CA LEU A 306 20.04 -5.33 -10.35
C LEU A 306 21.34 -5.74 -9.67
N LYS A 307 22.27 -6.33 -10.41
CA LYS A 307 23.58 -6.78 -9.91
C LYS A 307 24.55 -5.59 -9.87
N THR A 308 25.12 -5.33 -8.69
CA THR A 308 25.89 -4.09 -8.41
C THR A 308 27.40 -4.29 -8.33
N ARG A 309 27.92 -5.50 -8.58
CA ARG A 309 29.37 -5.80 -8.53
C ARG A 309 30.18 -5.23 -9.67
N SER A 310 29.57 -5.00 -10.82
CA SER A 310 30.24 -4.53 -12.04
C SER A 310 29.69 -3.18 -12.47
N ALA A 311 30.53 -2.37 -13.10
CA ALA A 311 30.12 -1.18 -13.84
C ALA A 311 30.29 -1.45 -15.35
N PRO A 312 29.26 -1.26 -16.20
CA PRO A 312 27.88 -0.91 -15.82
C PRO A 312 27.21 -2.02 -15.01
N PHE A 313 26.19 -1.65 -14.23
CA PHE A 313 25.35 -2.62 -13.53
C PHE A 313 24.64 -3.53 -14.53
N GLN A 314 24.27 -4.71 -14.06
CA GLN A 314 23.59 -5.70 -14.89
C GLN A 314 22.19 -5.95 -14.37
N SER A 315 21.21 -5.86 -15.26
CA SER A 315 19.82 -6.20 -14.99
C SER A 315 19.43 -7.55 -15.61
N SER A 316 18.63 -8.33 -14.89
CA SER A 316 18.02 -9.57 -15.40
C SER A 316 16.69 -9.84 -14.73
N THR A 317 15.71 -10.40 -15.45
CA THR A 317 14.49 -10.93 -14.82
C THR A 317 14.84 -12.12 -13.93
N LEU A 318 14.45 -12.07 -12.66
CA LEU A 318 14.68 -13.14 -11.68
C LEU A 318 13.43 -14.00 -11.47
N ALA A 319 12.25 -13.42 -11.47
CA ALA A 319 11.01 -14.17 -11.32
C ALA A 319 9.86 -13.48 -12.06
N THR A 320 9.00 -14.26 -12.70
CA THR A 320 7.70 -13.82 -13.22
C THR A 320 6.61 -14.31 -12.28
N PHE A 321 5.55 -13.52 -12.12
CA PHE A 321 4.49 -13.86 -11.20
C PHE A 321 3.43 -14.80 -11.86
N PRO A 322 2.75 -15.68 -11.10
CA PRO A 322 1.85 -16.72 -11.63
C PRO A 322 0.60 -16.31 -12.43
N ALA A 323 -0.04 -15.20 -12.05
CA ALA A 323 -1.30 -14.70 -12.64
C ALA A 323 -1.12 -13.82 -13.90
N ALA A 324 -2.21 -13.52 -14.61
CA ALA A 324 -2.22 -12.50 -15.66
C ALA A 324 -2.56 -11.11 -15.08
N ALA A 325 -2.15 -10.02 -15.76
CA ALA A 325 -2.47 -8.63 -15.40
C ALA A 325 -2.06 -8.22 -13.96
N GLN A 326 -0.76 -8.32 -13.69
CA GLN A 326 -0.20 -8.11 -12.35
C GLN A 326 0.38 -6.72 -12.19
N PHE A 327 0.14 -6.17 -11.01
CA PHE A 327 0.81 -4.97 -10.50
C PHE A 327 1.91 -5.39 -9.54
N SER A 328 2.91 -4.54 -9.39
CA SER A 328 3.93 -4.76 -8.37
C SER A 328 3.31 -4.76 -6.97
N GLY A 329 3.73 -5.71 -6.15
CA GLY A 329 3.36 -5.79 -4.74
C GLY A 329 4.55 -5.45 -3.84
N TYR A 330 4.58 -6.07 -2.66
CA TYR A 330 5.58 -5.80 -1.62
C TYR A 330 6.66 -6.88 -1.57
N ASN A 331 7.91 -6.44 -1.62
CA ASN A 331 9.06 -7.27 -1.32
C ASN A 331 9.49 -7.08 0.14
N ALA A 332 9.97 -8.15 0.77
CA ALA A 332 10.59 -8.11 2.09
C ALA A 332 11.72 -9.13 2.18
N LEU A 333 12.61 -8.99 3.16
CA LEU A 333 13.72 -9.90 3.39
C LEU A 333 13.78 -10.24 4.88
N ALA A 334 13.61 -11.52 5.22
CA ALA A 334 13.79 -12.01 6.58
C ALA A 334 15.28 -12.03 6.95
N SER A 335 15.60 -12.03 8.25
CA SER A 335 16.99 -12.02 8.74
C SER A 335 17.79 -13.27 8.34
N ASN A 336 17.11 -14.39 8.14
CA ASN A 336 17.69 -15.63 7.62
C ASN A 336 17.84 -15.66 6.08
N GLY A 337 17.57 -14.53 5.42
CA GLY A 337 17.72 -14.33 3.98
C GLY A 337 16.54 -14.81 3.13
N VAL A 338 15.47 -15.39 3.71
CA VAL A 338 14.28 -15.71 2.91
C VAL A 338 13.70 -14.42 2.33
N ALA A 339 13.64 -14.35 1.01
CA ALA A 339 13.07 -13.22 0.28
C ALA A 339 11.57 -13.44 0.08
N VAL A 340 10.80 -12.37 0.22
CA VAL A 340 9.37 -12.35 -0.11
C VAL A 340 9.21 -11.59 -1.42
N PHE A 341 8.59 -12.24 -2.39
CA PHE A 341 8.23 -11.66 -3.68
C PHE A 341 6.72 -11.50 -3.74
N GLY A 342 6.27 -10.25 -3.72
CA GLY A 342 4.86 -9.91 -3.72
C GLY A 342 4.35 -9.42 -5.06
N TYR A 343 3.12 -9.74 -5.42
CA TYR A 343 2.42 -9.10 -6.53
C TYR A 343 0.97 -8.81 -6.16
N ALA A 344 0.34 -7.91 -6.88
CA ALA A 344 -1.08 -7.65 -6.75
C ALA A 344 -1.82 -8.02 -8.04
N ALA A 345 -3.01 -8.59 -7.90
CA ALA A 345 -3.91 -8.87 -9.02
C ALA A 345 -5.25 -8.19 -8.79
N SER A 346 -5.89 -7.76 -9.89
CA SER A 346 -7.23 -7.17 -9.83
C SER A 346 -8.24 -8.20 -9.30
N THR A 347 -8.93 -7.82 -8.23
CA THR A 347 -9.99 -8.59 -7.59
C THR A 347 -11.13 -7.63 -7.21
N PRO A 348 -11.87 -7.11 -8.20
CA PRO A 348 -12.98 -6.19 -7.96
C PRO A 348 -13.96 -6.75 -6.93
N THR A 349 -14.44 -5.90 -6.04
CA THR A 349 -15.54 -6.20 -5.11
C THR A 349 -16.75 -5.35 -5.46
N ASP A 350 -17.92 -5.71 -4.94
CA ASP A 350 -19.16 -4.95 -5.16
C ASP A 350 -19.02 -3.46 -4.78
N ASP A 351 -18.26 -3.19 -3.70
CA ASP A 351 -18.00 -1.83 -3.19
C ASP A 351 -16.74 -1.17 -3.78
N ASN A 352 -15.87 -1.92 -4.46
CA ASN A 352 -14.61 -1.40 -4.99
C ASN A 352 -14.21 -2.11 -6.30
N PRO A 353 -14.55 -1.54 -7.46
CA PRO A 353 -14.22 -2.13 -8.75
C PRO A 353 -12.70 -2.16 -9.04
N TYR A 354 -11.90 -1.48 -8.22
CA TYR A 354 -10.44 -1.39 -8.33
C TYR A 354 -9.71 -2.13 -7.22
N ALA A 355 -10.42 -2.92 -6.42
CA ALA A 355 -9.81 -3.72 -5.37
C ALA A 355 -8.74 -4.65 -5.96
N THR A 356 -7.58 -4.70 -5.32
CA THR A 356 -6.47 -5.57 -5.71
C THR A 356 -6.07 -6.44 -4.53
N THR A 357 -5.97 -7.75 -4.76
CA THR A 357 -5.46 -8.69 -3.77
C THR A 357 -3.95 -8.79 -3.92
N ASN A 358 -3.22 -8.65 -2.81
CA ASN A 358 -1.79 -8.90 -2.73
C ASN A 358 -1.54 -10.39 -2.43
N TYR A 359 -0.53 -10.94 -3.08
CA TYR A 359 -0.07 -12.31 -2.98
C TYR A 359 1.42 -12.28 -2.62
N LEU A 360 1.82 -12.96 -1.55
CA LEU A 360 3.20 -13.01 -1.09
C LEU A 360 3.74 -14.43 -1.18
N HIS A 361 4.82 -14.60 -1.94
CA HIS A 361 5.56 -15.85 -2.05
C HIS A 361 6.87 -15.78 -1.25
N ALA A 362 7.21 -16.86 -0.56
CA ALA A 362 8.49 -16.99 0.12
C ALA A 362 9.50 -17.75 -0.76
N VAL A 363 10.70 -17.21 -0.90
CA VAL A 363 11.77 -17.78 -1.74
C VAL A 363 13.05 -17.89 -0.92
N SER A 364 13.58 -19.11 -0.81
CA SER A 364 14.78 -19.38 -0.02
C SER A 364 16.04 -18.73 -0.64
N PRO A 365 17.06 -18.42 0.20
CA PRO A 365 18.39 -18.02 -0.27
C PRO A 365 18.97 -18.94 -1.32
N ALA A 366 18.90 -20.26 -1.09
CA ALA A 366 19.46 -21.24 -2.00
C ALA A 366 18.80 -21.19 -3.39
N THR A 367 17.48 -20.96 -3.44
CA THR A 367 16.73 -20.89 -4.70
C THR A 367 17.08 -19.65 -5.51
N TYR A 368 16.97 -18.44 -4.94
CA TYR A 368 17.23 -17.24 -5.72
C TYR A 368 18.72 -17.03 -6.01
N THR A 369 19.65 -17.43 -5.13
CA THR A 369 21.09 -17.32 -5.42
C THR A 369 21.54 -18.28 -6.52
N SER A 370 20.97 -19.48 -6.58
CA SER A 370 21.19 -20.42 -7.69
C SER A 370 20.70 -19.82 -9.00
N ALA A 371 19.50 -19.25 -9.00
CA ALA A 371 18.91 -18.61 -10.18
C ALA A 371 19.75 -17.42 -10.66
N LEU A 372 20.18 -16.54 -9.74
CA LEU A 372 21.05 -15.40 -10.05
C LEU A 372 22.38 -15.83 -10.66
N SER A 373 22.98 -16.91 -10.16
CA SER A 373 24.28 -17.42 -10.61
C SER A 373 24.17 -18.12 -11.96
N ALA A 374 23.10 -18.88 -12.17
CA ALA A 374 22.85 -19.60 -13.43
C ALA A 374 22.25 -18.72 -14.53
N GLY A 375 21.75 -17.53 -14.20
CA GLY A 375 21.00 -16.69 -15.13
C GLY A 375 19.63 -17.28 -15.50
N THR A 376 19.01 -18.00 -14.56
CA THR A 376 17.69 -18.62 -14.74
C THR A 376 16.63 -17.89 -13.93
N SER A 377 15.35 -18.16 -14.22
CA SER A 377 14.23 -17.64 -13.43
C SER A 377 13.92 -18.56 -12.24
N VAL A 378 13.49 -17.97 -11.14
CA VAL A 378 12.76 -18.65 -10.06
C VAL A 378 11.34 -18.91 -10.55
N ASP A 379 10.85 -20.14 -10.34
CA ASP A 379 9.45 -20.50 -10.58
C ASP A 379 8.66 -20.32 -9.30
N LEU A 380 7.71 -19.38 -9.31
CA LEU A 380 6.84 -19.07 -8.16
C LEU A 380 5.63 -20.00 -8.04
N ASN A 381 5.41 -20.90 -9.00
CA ASN A 381 4.38 -21.95 -8.90
C ASN A 381 4.90 -23.23 -8.25
N SER A 382 6.20 -23.29 -7.94
CA SER A 382 6.79 -24.46 -7.29
C SER A 382 6.32 -24.60 -5.84
N ALA A 383 6.21 -25.85 -5.38
CA ALA A 383 5.97 -26.16 -3.97
C ALA A 383 7.09 -25.64 -3.05
N ASP A 384 8.30 -25.42 -3.59
CA ASP A 384 9.46 -24.90 -2.86
C ASP A 384 9.38 -23.37 -2.63
N THR A 385 8.49 -22.67 -3.34
CA THR A 385 8.28 -21.22 -3.26
C THR A 385 6.84 -20.87 -2.87
N PRO A 386 6.40 -21.28 -1.66
CA PRO A 386 5.00 -21.23 -1.30
C PRO A 386 4.43 -19.81 -1.29
N GLU A 387 3.21 -19.66 -1.81
CA GLU A 387 2.34 -18.55 -1.45
C GLU A 387 1.93 -18.73 0.01
N PHE A 388 2.24 -17.76 0.86
CA PHE A 388 1.99 -17.87 2.30
C PHE A 388 1.02 -16.82 2.84
N PHE A 389 0.77 -15.77 2.06
CA PHE A 389 -0.15 -14.71 2.45
C PHE A 389 -0.86 -14.14 1.24
N LYS A 390 -2.18 -14.02 1.36
CA LYS A 390 -3.05 -13.47 0.32
C LYS A 390 -4.12 -12.61 0.97
N SER A 391 -4.14 -11.31 0.65
CA SER A 391 -5.15 -10.41 1.22
C SER A 391 -5.31 -9.11 0.44
N LEU A 392 -6.50 -8.50 0.57
CA LEU A 392 -6.83 -7.18 0.04
C LEU A 392 -6.20 -6.03 0.85
N ASP A 393 -5.83 -6.29 2.10
CA ASP A 393 -5.50 -5.25 3.09
C ASP A 393 -3.99 -5.10 3.34
N VAL A 394 -3.13 -5.51 2.42
CA VAL A 394 -1.67 -5.37 2.60
C VAL A 394 -1.22 -3.96 2.22
N ILE A 395 -0.62 -3.25 3.17
CA ILE A 395 -0.07 -1.90 2.99
C ILE A 395 1.45 -1.92 2.82
N TYR A 396 2.13 -2.83 3.52
CA TYR A 396 3.59 -2.93 3.47
C TYR A 396 4.07 -4.26 4.03
N ALA A 397 5.30 -4.66 3.69
CA ALA A 397 5.98 -5.81 4.28
C ALA A 397 7.42 -5.44 4.66
N SER A 398 7.92 -6.00 5.75
CA SER A 398 9.28 -5.77 6.26
C SER A 398 9.84 -7.04 6.88
N GLY A 399 11.17 -7.18 6.91
CA GLY A 399 11.80 -8.25 7.69
C GLY A 399 11.52 -8.09 9.18
N PHE A 400 11.27 -9.21 9.87
CA PHE A 400 11.19 -9.25 11.33
C PHE A 400 11.65 -10.62 11.85
N GLY A 401 12.93 -10.68 12.20
CA GLY A 401 13.61 -11.92 12.53
C GLY A 401 13.61 -12.91 11.36
N ALA A 402 13.59 -14.21 11.68
CA ALA A 402 13.40 -15.30 10.71
C ALA A 402 11.94 -15.35 10.21
N GLY A 403 11.46 -14.25 9.63
CA GLY A 403 10.10 -14.04 9.16
C GLY A 403 9.90 -12.63 8.62
N VAL A 404 8.65 -12.31 8.28
CA VAL A 404 8.28 -10.97 7.81
C VAL A 404 7.10 -10.42 8.60
N ALA A 405 7.16 -9.13 8.90
CA ALA A 405 6.04 -8.35 9.37
C ALA A 405 5.21 -7.86 8.17
N ILE A 406 3.89 -8.04 8.24
CA ILE A 406 2.93 -7.57 7.26
C ILE A 406 2.08 -6.50 7.94
N GLN A 407 2.17 -5.28 7.42
CA GLN A 407 1.36 -4.15 7.85
C GLN A 407 0.04 -4.19 7.09
N ARG A 408 -1.06 -4.37 7.83
CA ARG A 408 -2.40 -4.54 7.30
C ARG A 408 -3.28 -3.31 7.53
N GLY A 409 -4.20 -3.06 6.62
CA GLY A 409 -5.24 -2.03 6.71
C GLY A 409 -5.67 -1.53 5.35
N GLY A 410 -6.00 -0.23 5.27
CA GLY A 410 -6.44 0.41 4.03
C GLY A 410 -5.83 1.78 3.80
N LEU A 411 -6.49 2.54 2.93
CA LEU A 411 -6.20 3.96 2.71
C LEU A 411 -7.30 4.80 3.34
N ASP A 412 -6.94 5.96 3.90
CA ASP A 412 -7.91 6.97 4.30
C ASP A 412 -8.45 7.77 3.08
N GLU A 413 -9.37 8.70 3.33
CA GLU A 413 -9.98 9.55 2.30
C GLU A 413 -8.96 10.43 1.54
N SER A 414 -7.77 10.64 2.12
CA SER A 414 -6.66 11.38 1.52
C SER A 414 -5.61 10.46 0.89
N TYR A 415 -5.91 9.18 0.72
CA TYR A 415 -5.00 8.14 0.22
C TYR A 415 -3.76 7.91 1.08
N ASN A 416 -3.80 8.29 2.37
CA ASN A 416 -2.73 7.92 3.27
C ASN A 416 -2.95 6.49 3.80
N PRO A 417 -1.87 5.73 3.99
CA PRO A 417 -1.95 4.45 4.67
C PRO A 417 -2.55 4.58 6.07
N ARG A 418 -3.59 3.78 6.32
CA ARG A 418 -4.23 3.58 7.62
C ARG A 418 -4.01 2.13 8.04
N THR A 419 -3.15 1.95 9.04
CA THR A 419 -2.86 0.63 9.61
C THR A 419 -3.97 0.22 10.56
N GLU A 420 -4.33 -1.05 10.52
CA GLU A 420 -5.28 -1.69 11.44
C GLU A 420 -4.57 -2.71 12.31
N SER A 421 -3.62 -3.45 11.74
CA SER A 421 -2.79 -4.39 12.49
C SER A 421 -1.44 -4.61 11.81
N ILE A 422 -0.49 -5.14 12.59
CA ILE A 422 0.75 -5.72 12.09
C ILE A 422 0.77 -7.17 12.55
N VAL A 423 0.97 -8.09 11.62
CA VAL A 423 1.17 -9.51 11.88
C VAL A 423 2.56 -9.93 11.44
N ARG A 424 3.08 -11.01 11.99
CA ARG A 424 4.34 -11.62 11.59
C ARG A 424 4.07 -13.02 11.05
N VAL A 425 4.78 -13.41 10.00
CA VAL A 425 4.80 -14.79 9.52
C VAL A 425 6.23 -15.33 9.63
N PRO A 426 6.50 -16.32 10.49
CA PRO A 426 7.79 -17.00 10.55
C PRO A 426 8.07 -17.73 9.22
N LEU A 427 9.30 -17.61 8.72
CA LEU A 427 9.75 -18.25 7.49
C LEU A 427 11.10 -18.94 7.75
N SER A 428 11.27 -20.19 7.33
CA SER A 428 12.54 -20.89 7.47
C SER A 428 12.89 -21.70 6.22
N PRO A 429 14.14 -21.64 5.71
CA PRO A 429 14.59 -22.56 4.68
C PRO A 429 14.45 -24.01 5.15
N THR A 430 14.02 -24.89 4.26
CA THR A 430 13.80 -26.31 4.55
C THR A 430 14.12 -27.19 3.35
N GLY A 431 13.97 -28.50 3.52
CA GLY A 431 14.21 -29.50 2.49
C GLY A 431 15.70 -29.72 2.20
N SER A 432 15.96 -30.69 1.31
CA SER A 432 17.31 -30.96 0.82
C SER A 432 17.86 -29.73 0.10
N GLU A 433 19.11 -29.36 0.40
CA GLU A 433 19.78 -28.16 -0.14
C GLU A 433 19.18 -26.80 0.29
N GLY A 434 18.18 -26.78 1.18
CA GLY A 434 17.58 -25.54 1.69
C GLY A 434 16.79 -24.73 0.65
N LYS A 435 16.35 -25.38 -0.43
CA LYS A 435 15.64 -24.72 -1.55
C LYS A 435 14.17 -24.42 -1.25
N ALA A 436 13.53 -25.23 -0.41
CA ALA A 436 12.15 -25.01 0.01
C ALA A 436 12.07 -24.00 1.16
N VAL A 437 10.86 -23.49 1.42
CA VAL A 437 10.57 -22.66 2.59
C VAL A 437 9.43 -23.29 3.40
N ASN A 438 9.63 -23.42 4.70
CA ASN A 438 8.57 -23.71 5.65
C ASN A 438 7.94 -22.40 6.15
N VAL A 439 6.61 -22.37 6.17
CA VAL A 439 5.79 -21.23 6.61
C VAL A 439 5.24 -21.56 7.99
N GLY A 440 5.51 -20.69 8.98
CA GLY A 440 4.92 -20.78 10.31
C GLY A 440 3.53 -20.15 10.40
N ASP A 441 2.88 -20.34 11.55
CA ASP A 441 1.58 -19.72 11.82
C ASP A 441 1.68 -18.19 11.87
N ILE A 442 0.60 -17.51 11.49
CA ILE A 442 0.52 -16.05 11.57
C ILE A 442 0.47 -15.62 13.04
N GLU A 443 1.41 -14.78 13.44
CA GLU A 443 1.57 -14.23 14.79
C GLU A 443 1.07 -12.77 14.81
N PRO A 444 0.00 -12.43 15.55
CA PRO A 444 -0.39 -11.03 15.75
C PRO A 444 0.72 -10.29 16.51
N VAL A 445 1.18 -9.14 16.01
CA VAL A 445 2.25 -8.34 16.64
C VAL A 445 1.68 -7.11 17.33
N LEU A 446 0.90 -6.30 16.60
CA LEU A 446 0.44 -4.99 17.04
C LEU A 446 -0.96 -4.72 16.50
N ASP A 447 -1.89 -4.30 17.36
CA ASP A 447 -3.24 -3.87 16.95
C ASP A 447 -3.38 -2.35 17.08
N VAL A 448 -4.01 -1.72 16.09
CA VAL A 448 -4.51 -0.34 16.18
C VAL A 448 -5.94 -0.40 16.71
N VAL A 449 -6.14 0.04 17.95
CA VAL A 449 -7.43 -0.10 18.66
C VAL A 449 -8.28 1.17 18.63
N ASP A 450 -7.70 2.30 18.23
CA ASP A 450 -8.34 3.61 18.11
C ASP A 450 -7.59 4.48 17.09
N ALA A 451 -8.05 5.72 16.89
CA ALA A 451 -7.43 6.68 15.98
C ALA A 451 -6.35 7.56 16.63
N CYS A 452 -6.01 7.35 17.90
CA CYS A 452 -5.16 8.25 18.68
C CYS A 452 -3.66 8.05 18.44
N THR A 453 -3.27 6.86 18.00
CA THR A 453 -1.89 6.55 17.60
C THR A 453 -1.85 6.00 16.19
N ARG A 454 -1.08 6.67 15.32
CA ARG A 454 -0.89 6.28 13.93
C ARG A 454 0.45 5.57 13.75
N VAL A 455 0.43 4.46 13.01
CA VAL A 455 1.65 3.84 12.46
C VAL A 455 2.07 4.58 11.20
N LEU A 456 3.32 5.01 11.16
CA LEU A 456 3.93 5.78 10.06
C LEU A 456 4.66 4.88 9.06
N LEU A 457 5.43 3.92 9.58
CA LEU A 457 6.22 2.99 8.77
C LEU A 457 6.57 1.74 9.59
N THR A 458 6.99 0.70 8.87
CA THR A 458 7.71 -0.45 9.40
C THR A 458 9.02 -0.62 8.64
N ALA A 459 10.08 -1.04 9.34
CA ALA A 459 11.37 -1.31 8.73
C ALA A 459 12.15 -2.36 9.53
N PRO A 460 12.95 -3.21 8.87
CA PRO A 460 13.79 -4.18 9.58
C PRO A 460 14.92 -3.49 10.34
N LEU A 461 15.34 -4.09 11.46
CA LEU A 461 16.57 -3.77 12.18
C LEU A 461 17.20 -5.09 12.67
N GLU A 462 18.01 -5.71 11.82
CA GLU A 462 18.56 -7.05 12.08
C GLU A 462 17.44 -8.07 12.34
N GLU A 463 17.37 -8.63 13.55
CA GLU A 463 16.32 -9.57 13.98
C GLU A 463 15.03 -8.87 14.43
N ASP A 464 15.05 -7.55 14.59
CA ASP A 464 13.98 -6.77 15.19
C ASP A 464 13.21 -5.93 14.15
N LEU A 465 12.09 -5.37 14.58
CA LEU A 465 11.25 -4.49 13.77
C LEU A 465 11.26 -3.08 14.34
N LEU A 466 11.54 -2.09 13.51
CA LEU A 466 11.29 -0.69 13.81
C LEU A 466 9.87 -0.32 13.38
N VAL A 467 9.10 0.25 14.29
CA VAL A 467 7.77 0.80 14.02
C VAL A 467 7.79 2.30 14.27
N GLY A 468 7.51 3.08 13.23
CA GLY A 468 7.30 4.52 13.37
C GLY A 468 5.90 4.78 13.89
N VAL A 469 5.76 5.56 14.96
CA VAL A 469 4.47 5.92 15.54
C VAL A 469 4.35 7.43 15.71
N GLN A 470 3.11 7.93 15.66
CA GLN A 470 2.75 9.32 15.93
C GLN A 470 1.47 9.38 16.75
N ASP A 471 1.52 10.12 17.85
CA ASP A 471 0.38 10.44 18.71
C ASP A 471 0.56 11.85 19.31
N LYS A 472 -0.15 12.15 20.41
CA LYS A 472 -0.04 13.41 21.16
C LYS A 472 1.38 13.72 21.70
N ASN A 473 2.22 12.71 21.87
CA ASN A 473 3.61 12.85 22.33
C ASN A 473 4.60 13.03 21.17
N GLY A 474 4.11 13.13 19.93
CA GLY A 474 4.92 13.35 18.74
C GLY A 474 5.40 12.07 18.06
N ARG A 475 6.36 12.22 17.14
CA ARG A 475 6.87 11.14 16.29
C ARG A 475 8.04 10.42 16.94
N ARG A 476 8.01 9.09 16.92
CA ARG A 476 9.10 8.24 17.42
C ARG A 476 9.18 6.92 16.67
N LEU A 477 10.38 6.35 16.64
CA LEU A 477 10.61 4.98 16.20
C LEU A 477 10.70 4.10 17.45
N VAL A 478 10.09 2.92 17.40
CA VAL A 478 10.06 1.95 18.48
C VAL A 478 10.64 0.64 17.98
N ARG A 479 11.60 0.07 18.71
CA ARG A 479 12.14 -1.26 18.42
C ARG A 479 11.27 -2.32 19.08
N LEU A 480 10.68 -3.18 18.26
CA LEU A 480 9.94 -4.36 18.69
C LEU A 480 10.82 -5.60 18.54
N GLN A 481 10.82 -6.44 19.57
CA GLN A 481 11.60 -7.67 19.61
C GLN A 481 10.67 -8.87 19.81
N LEU A 482 11.08 -10.01 19.26
CA LEU A 482 10.53 -11.31 19.65
C LEU A 482 10.93 -11.61 21.09
N ARG A 483 10.00 -12.01 21.94
CA ARG A 483 10.34 -12.58 23.26
C ARG A 483 11.04 -13.90 23.00
N THR A 484 12.32 -13.97 23.33
CA THR A 484 13.00 -15.25 23.43
C THR A 484 12.32 -16.03 24.57
N PRO A 485 11.87 -17.28 24.34
CA PRO A 485 11.21 -18.09 25.36
C PRO A 485 12.10 -18.36 26.57
#